data_AF-A0A2M7CKC2-F1
#
_entry.id   AF-A0A2M7CKC2-F1
#
_cell.length_a   1.000
_cell.length_b   1.000
_cell.length_c   1.000
_cell.angle_alpha   90.00
_cell.angle_beta   90.00
_cell.angle_gamma   90.00
#
_symmetry.space_group_name_H-M   'P 1'
#
loop_
_entity.id
_entity.type
_entity.pdbx_description
1 polymer ?
#
loop_
_entity_poly.entity_id
_entity_poly.type
_entity_poly.pdbx_seq_one_letter_code
_entity_poly.pdbx_strand_id
1 'polypeptide(L)' 'PAENEIPRAEIDPIEEIASREAQEKRISGQALTPFLLQRVNELTEGKSMRANLSLLLNNACLAAQIAKAMVPPLKIRAL' A
#
# COMPACT_ATOMS: atom_id res chain seq x y z
N PRO A 1 4.92 0.05 -8.26
CA PRO A 1 5.79 0.00 -9.46
C PRO A 1 7.17 0.55 -9.10
N ALA A 2 8.23 0.04 -9.72
CA ALA A 2 9.60 0.40 -9.35
C ALA A 2 9.85 1.92 -9.47
N GLU A 3 9.21 2.59 -10.43
CA GLU A 3 9.37 4.04 -10.62
C GLU A 3 8.74 4.91 -9.52
N ASN A 4 7.85 4.35 -8.71
CA ASN A 4 7.17 5.05 -7.60
C ASN A 4 7.56 4.48 -6.23
N GLU A 5 8.57 3.61 -6.18
CA GLU A 5 9.07 3.00 -4.95
C GLU A 5 9.90 4.01 -4.15
N ILE A 6 9.76 4.01 -2.83
CA ILE A 6 10.66 4.74 -1.94
C ILE A 6 11.83 3.80 -1.62
N PRO A 7 13.09 4.19 -1.88
CA PRO A 7 14.24 3.36 -1.58
C PRO A 7 14.26 2.91 -0.14
N ARG A 8 14.66 1.66 0.10
CA ARG A 8 14.71 1.08 1.45
C ARG A 8 15.54 1.92 2.43
N ALA A 9 16.70 2.40 1.98
CA ALA A 9 17.57 3.25 2.78
C ALA A 9 16.93 4.61 3.17
N GLU A 10 15.88 5.05 2.45
CA GLU A 10 15.11 6.26 2.78
C GLU A 10 13.94 5.94 3.72
N ILE A 11 13.23 4.83 3.52
CA ILE A 11 12.00 4.53 4.28
C ILE A 11 12.25 3.86 5.65
N ASP A 12 13.22 2.95 5.75
CA ASP A 12 13.52 2.21 6.99
C ASP A 12 13.72 3.13 8.21
N PRO A 13 14.54 4.21 8.16
CA PRO A 13 14.69 5.12 9.30
C PRO A 13 13.41 5.89 9.64
N ILE A 14 12.53 6.15 8.66
CA ILE A 14 11.26 6.85 8.87
C ILE A 14 10.27 5.94 9.59
N GLU A 15 10.20 4.66 9.20
CA GLU A 15 9.37 3.65 9.87
C GLU A 15 9.80 3.44 11.32
N GLU A 16 11.11 3.44 11.59
CA GLU A 16 11.65 3.34 12.95
C GLU A 16 11.24 4.55 13.81
N ILE A 17 11.32 5.78 13.26
CA ILE A 17 10.84 6.98 13.95
C ILE A 17 9.35 6.89 14.26
N ALA A 18 8.52 6.57 13.26
CA ALA A 18 7.07 6.45 13.44
C ALA A 18 6.70 5.37 14.47
N SER A 19 7.42 4.24 14.46
CA SER A 19 7.21 3.13 15.41
C SER A 19 7.58 3.54 16.83
N ARG A 20 8.71 4.23 17.02
CA ARG A 20 9.11 4.74 18.33
C ARG A 20 8.10 5.75 18.88
N GLU A 21 7.63 6.68 18.06
CA GLU A 21 6.61 7.65 18.47
C GLU A 21 5.29 6.98 18.86
N ALA A 22 4.89 5.91 18.16
CA ALA A 22 3.70 5.13 18.52
C ALA A 22 3.86 4.50 19.91
N GLN A 23 5.03 3.95 20.22
CA GLN A 23 5.35 3.37 21.52
C GLN A 23 5.34 4.42 22.64
N GLU A 24 6.01 5.56 22.44
CA GLU A 24 6.06 6.67 23.40
C GLU A 24 4.66 7.19 23.73
N LYS A 25 3.78 7.25 22.71
CA LYS A 25 2.37 7.66 22.84
C LYS A 25 1.45 6.52 23.30
N ARG A 26 1.97 5.31 23.51
CA ARG A 26 1.22 4.09 23.88
C ARG A 26 0.06 3.76 22.93
N ILE A 27 0.22 4.06 21.64
CA ILE A 27 -0.77 3.74 20.60
C ILE A 27 -0.65 2.25 20.27
N SER A 28 -1.77 1.53 20.31
CA SER A 28 -1.79 0.08 20.09
C SER A 28 -3.15 -0.39 19.55
N GLY A 29 -3.23 -1.68 19.20
CA GLY A 29 -4.45 -2.29 18.66
C GLY A 29 -4.87 -1.66 17.34
N GLN A 30 -6.17 -1.47 17.15
CA GLN A 30 -6.74 -0.94 15.91
C GLN A 30 -6.28 0.49 15.57
N ALA A 31 -5.81 1.26 16.57
CA ALA A 31 -5.32 2.62 16.37
C ALA A 31 -3.88 2.68 15.82
N LEU A 32 -3.12 1.57 15.88
CA LEU A 32 -1.70 1.56 15.51
C LEU A 32 -1.49 1.81 14.01
N THR A 33 -2.13 1.02 13.15
CA THR A 33 -1.93 1.12 11.70
C THR A 33 -2.34 2.49 11.13
N PRO A 34 -3.51 3.07 11.49
CA PRO A 34 -3.87 4.43 11.06
C PRO A 34 -2.83 5.47 11.48
N PHE A 35 -2.31 5.38 12.71
CA PHE A 35 -1.27 6.29 13.19
C PHE A 35 0.02 6.14 12.39
N LEU A 36 0.53 4.92 12.22
CA LEU A 36 1.78 4.68 11.49
C LEU A 36 1.71 5.16 10.05
N LEU A 37 0.62 4.86 9.34
CA LEU A 37 0.43 5.29 7.95
C LEU A 37 0.38 6.82 7.84
N GLN A 38 -0.35 7.48 8.74
CA GLN A 38 -0.38 8.94 8.78
C GLN A 38 1.01 9.51 9.04
N ARG A 39 1.72 8.98 10.04
CA ARG A 39 2.99 9.52 10.47
C ARG A 39 4.10 9.35 9.42
N VAL A 40 4.17 8.18 8.79
CA VAL A 40 5.07 7.93 7.67
C VAL A 40 4.75 8.87 6.49
N ASN A 41 3.48 9.17 6.24
CA ASN A 41 3.09 10.13 5.21
C ASN A 41 3.52 11.57 5.52
N GLU A 42 3.41 12.00 6.78
CA GLU A 42 3.92 13.31 7.22
C GLU A 42 5.44 13.40 7.06
N LEU A 43 6.17 12.40 7.56
CA LEU A 43 7.64 12.36 7.53
C LEU A 43 8.23 12.23 6.11
N THR A 44 7.46 11.69 5.18
CA THR A 44 7.85 11.58 3.76
C THR A 44 7.28 12.70 2.89
N GLU A 45 6.65 13.73 3.48
CA GLU A 45 6.04 14.85 2.75
C GLU A 45 5.10 14.38 1.61
N GLY A 46 4.27 13.38 1.91
CA GLY A 46 3.31 12.83 0.95
C GLY A 46 3.88 11.80 -0.02
N LYS A 47 5.20 11.51 -0.04
CA LYS A 47 5.75 10.50 -0.97
C LYS A 47 5.17 9.12 -0.69
N SER A 48 5.00 8.72 0.57
CA SER A 48 4.47 7.39 0.90
C SER A 48 3.02 7.21 0.44
N MET A 49 2.18 8.24 0.54
CA MET A 49 0.81 8.19 -0.02
C MET A 49 0.85 8.03 -1.54
N ARG A 50 1.72 8.75 -2.26
CA ARG A 50 1.85 8.63 -3.71
C ARG A 50 2.30 7.23 -4.13
N ALA A 51 3.31 6.69 -3.45
CA ALA A 51 3.78 5.32 -3.66
C ALA A 51 2.66 4.29 -3.40
N ASN A 52 1.92 4.45 -2.30
CA ASN A 52 0.81 3.56 -1.93
C ASN A 52 -0.34 3.62 -2.94
N LEU A 53 -0.68 4.80 -3.46
CA LEU A 53 -1.70 4.94 -4.52
C LEU A 53 -1.27 4.24 -5.81
N SER A 54 0.00 4.41 -6.22
CA SER A 54 0.54 3.72 -7.39
C SER A 54 0.50 2.20 -7.22
N LEU A 55 0.85 1.70 -6.03
CA LEU A 55 0.76 0.28 -5.68
C LEU A 55 -0.69 -0.21 -5.71
N LEU A 56 -1.64 0.54 -5.15
CA LEU A 56 -3.06 0.19 -5.14
C LEU A 56 -3.61 0.02 -6.56
N LEU A 57 -3.30 0.96 -7.46
CA LEU A 57 -3.72 0.89 -8.86
C LEU A 57 -3.11 -0.31 -9.57
N ASN A 58 -1.83 -0.59 -9.32
CA ASN A 58 -1.15 -1.77 -9.86
C ASN A 58 -1.80 -3.07 -9.37
N ASN A 59 -2.11 -3.15 -8.07
CA ASN A 59 -2.78 -4.31 -7.48
C ASN A 59 -4.17 -4.52 -8.08
N ALA A 60 -4.94 -3.45 -8.30
CA ALA A 60 -6.25 -3.52 -8.94
C ALA A 60 -6.14 -4.03 -10.39
N CYS A 61 -5.15 -3.55 -11.15
CA CYS A 61 -4.90 -4.01 -12.52
C CYS A 61 -4.56 -5.51 -12.56
N LEU A 62 -3.64 -5.95 -11.69
CA LEU A 62 -3.26 -7.35 -11.59
C LEU A 62 -4.45 -8.24 -11.18
N ALA A 63 -5.23 -7.81 -10.20
CA ALA A 63 -6.42 -8.53 -9.75
C ALA A 63 -7.43 -8.71 -10.89
N ALA A 64 -7.64 -7.68 -11.73
CA ALA A 64 -8.51 -7.78 -12.90
C ALA A 64 -8.00 -8.79 -13.94
N GLN A 65 -6.68 -8.85 -14.17
CA GLN A 65 -6.07 -9.83 -15.07
C GLN A 65 -6.24 -11.26 -14.55
N ILE A 66 -6.02 -11.47 -13.25
CA ILE A 66 -6.24 -12.75 -12.58
C ILE A 66 -7.71 -13.15 -12.72
N ALA A 67 -8.65 -12.26 -12.38
CA ALA A 67 -10.08 -12.53 -12.48
C ALA A 67 -10.48 -12.93 -13.90
N LYS A 68 -9.99 -12.22 -14.93
CA LYS A 68 -10.23 -12.57 -16.33
C LYS A 68 -9.71 -13.96 -16.70
N ALA A 69 -8.51 -14.33 -16.23
CA ALA A 69 -7.94 -15.65 -16.50
C ALA A 69 -8.70 -16.80 -15.82
N MET A 70 -9.44 -16.50 -14.74
CA MET A 70 -10.26 -17.48 -14.02
C MET A 70 -11.66 -17.67 -14.62
N VAL A 71 -12.13 -16.76 -15.48
CA VAL A 71 -13.45 -16.87 -16.10
C VAL A 71 -13.36 -17.79 -17.32
N PRO A 72 -14.09 -18.93 -17.33
CA PRO A 72 -14.13 -19.80 -18.51
C PRO A 72 -14.74 -19.07 -19.71
N PRO A 73 -14.33 -19.39 -20.94
CA PRO A 73 -14.87 -18.75 -22.14
C PRO A 73 -16.39 -18.89 -22.18
N LEU A 74 -17.07 -17.78 -22.51
CA LEU A 74 -18.52 -17.75 -22.66
C LEU A 74 -18.93 -18.79 -23.71
N LYS A 75 -19.65 -19.84 -23.27
CA LYS A 75 -20.33 -20.75 -24.19
C LYS A 75 -21.49 -19.98 -24.81
N ILE A 76 -21.29 -19.44 -26.01
CA ILE A 76 -22.38 -18.94 -26.83
C ILE A 76 -23.23 -20.17 -27.19
N ARG A 77 -24.43 -20.28 -26.60
CA ARG A 77 -25.43 -21.25 -27.09
C ARG A 77 -25.93 -20.73 -28.44
N ALA A 78 -25.59 -21.43 -29.51
CA ALA A 78 -26.27 -21.27 -30.79
C ALA A 78 -27.76 -21.64 -30.59
N LEU A 79 -28.65 -20.76 -31.04
CA LEU A 79 -30.10 -20.96 -31.09
C LEU A 79 -30.46 -21.97 -32.19
#